data_AF-A0A4P2Q9Q2-F1
#
_entry.id   AF-A0A4P2Q9Q2-F1
#
_cell.length_a   1.000
_cell.length_b   1.000
_cell.length_c   1.000
_cell.angle_alpha   90.00
_cell.angle_beta   90.00
_cell.angle_gamma   90.00
#
_symmetry.space_group_name_H-M   'P 1'
#
loop_
_entity.id
_entity.type
_entity.pdbx_description
1 polymer ?
#
loop_
_entity_poly.entity_id
_entity_poly.type
_entity_poly.pdbx_seq_one_letter_code
_entity_poly.pdbx_strand_id
1 'polypeptide(L)'
;MRSRWARTGRSDAALRVASGYLVLAALAIALVLVVRDGSPWSYPGPWLSLPPLAALLMSGVVGLTFAAGLVVMTRVAVARFVWARRLHAELRPVARDLSSGQILLLAGLSSLGEELLFRGLLTPLLGVLPSGILFGLAHQMRGPSRWVWVGWAMGVGVGLGALFAATGSLVGPLLAHAVVNAVNLSYLRDHDPDVPA
;
A
#
# COMPACT_ATOMS: atom_id res chain seq x y z
N MET A 1 18.10 24.40 21.10
CA MET A 1 17.00 23.72 21.82
C MET A 1 15.75 23.51 20.96
N ARG A 2 15.21 24.51 20.24
CA ARG A 2 14.01 24.37 19.36
C ARG A 2 14.06 23.20 18.36
N SER A 3 15.24 22.84 17.84
CA SER A 3 15.43 21.73 16.89
C SER A 3 15.27 20.33 17.49
N ARG A 4 15.34 20.17 18.82
CA ARG A 4 15.13 18.90 19.51
C ARG A 4 13.63 18.64 19.73
N TRP A 5 12.88 19.66 20.16
CA TRP A 5 11.42 19.62 20.35
C TRP A 5 10.65 19.41 19.03
N ALA A 6 11.11 20.03 17.94
CA ALA A 6 10.53 19.79 16.61
C ALA A 6 10.86 18.40 16.05
N ARG A 7 11.96 17.77 16.50
CA ARG A 7 12.30 16.39 16.13
C ARG A 7 11.42 15.39 16.88
N THR A 8 11.26 15.58 18.19
CA THR A 8 10.43 14.70 19.04
C THR A 8 8.98 14.64 18.57
N GLY A 9 8.35 15.80 18.31
CA GLY A 9 6.96 15.84 17.84
C GLY A 9 6.72 15.17 16.47
N ARG A 10 7.73 15.14 15.59
CA ARG A 10 7.65 14.47 14.27
C ARG A 10 7.82 12.95 14.39
N SER A 11 8.71 12.49 15.26
CA SER A 11 8.80 11.06 15.59
C SER A 11 7.51 10.56 16.23
N ASP A 12 6.87 11.35 17.07
CA ASP A 12 5.60 10.99 17.72
C ASP A 12 4.46 10.80 16.70
N ALA A 13 4.39 11.64 15.66
CA ALA A 13 3.38 11.50 14.62
C ALA A 13 3.55 10.22 13.80
N ALA A 14 4.78 9.91 13.34
CA ALA A 14 5.06 8.69 12.60
C ALA A 14 4.78 7.43 13.45
N LEU A 15 5.15 7.46 14.74
CA LEU A 15 4.86 6.37 15.68
C LEU A 15 3.36 6.18 15.89
N ARG A 16 2.57 7.26 16.01
CA ARG A 16 1.10 7.17 16.14
C ARG A 16 0.47 6.51 14.91
N VAL A 17 0.91 6.90 13.71
CA VAL A 17 0.42 6.30 12.46
C VAL A 17 0.81 4.82 12.38
N ALA A 18 2.07 4.50 12.66
CA ALA A 18 2.56 3.12 12.74
C ALA A 18 1.74 2.25 13.73
N SER A 19 1.47 2.77 14.93
CA SER A 19 0.63 2.10 15.92
C SER A 19 -0.80 1.91 15.44
N GLY A 20 -1.37 2.88 14.71
CA GLY A 20 -2.68 2.76 14.09
C GLY A 20 -2.75 1.57 13.12
N TYR A 21 -1.70 1.36 12.33
CA TYR A 21 -1.62 0.21 11.43
C TYR A 21 -1.44 -1.14 12.14
N LEU A 22 -0.75 -1.17 13.28
CA LEU A 22 -0.69 -2.38 14.12
C LEU A 22 -2.07 -2.72 14.70
N VAL A 23 -2.82 -1.72 15.16
CA VAL A 23 -4.20 -1.91 15.63
C VAL A 23 -5.08 -2.40 14.48
N LEU A 24 -4.93 -1.83 13.29
CA LEU A 24 -5.65 -2.27 12.09
C LEU A 24 -5.34 -3.74 11.75
N ALA A 25 -4.06 -4.13 11.77
CA ALA A 25 -3.63 -5.50 11.53
C ALA A 25 -4.25 -6.47 12.55
N ALA A 26 -4.19 -6.13 13.85
CA ALA A 26 -4.76 -6.94 14.92
C ALA A 26 -6.29 -7.09 14.77
N LEU A 27 -6.99 -5.99 14.47
CA LEU A 27 -8.44 -6.01 14.23
C LEU A 27 -8.79 -6.86 13.01
N ALA A 28 -8.06 -6.71 11.90
CA ALA A 28 -8.29 -7.49 10.69
C ALA A 28 -8.08 -8.99 10.95
N ILE A 29 -7.01 -9.38 11.67
CA ILE A 29 -6.78 -10.76 12.07
C ILE A 29 -7.93 -11.28 12.94
N ALA A 30 -8.33 -10.54 13.97
CA ALA A 30 -9.43 -10.93 14.85
C ALA A 30 -10.75 -11.12 14.08
N LEU A 31 -11.07 -10.20 13.16
CA LEU A 31 -12.26 -10.31 12.32
C LEU A 31 -12.20 -11.50 11.37
N VAL A 32 -11.04 -11.79 10.76
CA VAL A 32 -10.88 -12.98 9.92
C VAL A 32 -11.17 -14.24 10.72
N LEU A 33 -10.57 -14.38 11.91
CA LEU A 33 -10.76 -15.54 12.78
C LEU A 33 -12.20 -15.74 13.28
N VAL A 34 -13.01 -14.68 13.30
CA VAL A 34 -14.42 -14.74 13.73
C VAL A 34 -15.38 -14.93 12.56
N VAL A 35 -15.11 -14.33 11.41
CA VAL A 35 -16.06 -14.24 10.29
C VAL A 35 -15.86 -15.35 9.26
N ARG A 36 -14.68 -15.97 9.19
CA ARG A 36 -14.40 -17.04 8.22
C ARG A 36 -13.37 -18.04 8.72
N ASP A 37 -13.45 -19.25 8.19
CA ASP A 37 -12.44 -20.26 8.45
C ASP A 37 -11.13 -20.00 7.68
N GLY A 38 -10.03 -20.41 8.31
CA GLY A 38 -8.69 -20.36 7.75
C GLY A 38 -7.86 -19.15 8.18
N SER A 39 -6.68 -19.06 7.57
CA SER A 39 -5.68 -18.05 7.90
C SER A 39 -5.88 -16.77 7.08
N PRO A 40 -5.66 -15.56 7.65
CA PRO A 40 -5.68 -14.31 6.88
C PRO A 40 -4.60 -14.27 5.78
N TRP A 41 -3.60 -15.13 5.88
CA TRP A 41 -2.49 -15.26 4.93
C TRP A 41 -2.85 -16.09 3.69
N SER A 42 -3.97 -16.81 3.72
CA SER A 42 -4.38 -17.77 2.68
C SER A 42 -5.76 -17.47 2.12
N TYR A 43 -5.85 -17.38 0.80
CA TYR A 43 -7.14 -17.24 0.13
C TYR A 43 -7.90 -18.58 0.16
N PRO A 44 -9.19 -18.63 0.54
CA PRO A 44 -9.89 -19.89 0.78
C PRO A 44 -10.22 -20.69 -0.50
N GLY A 45 -10.24 -20.05 -1.66
CA GLY A 45 -10.47 -20.72 -2.95
C GLY A 45 -9.64 -20.08 -4.06
N PRO A 46 -8.30 -20.31 -4.10
CA PRO A 46 -7.44 -19.64 -5.06
C PRO A 46 -7.74 -20.07 -6.49
N TRP A 47 -7.63 -19.15 -7.45
CA TRP A 47 -7.91 -19.44 -8.86
C TRP A 47 -6.92 -20.43 -9.46
N LEU A 48 -5.68 -20.46 -8.94
CA LEU A 48 -4.67 -21.44 -9.31
C LEU A 48 -4.52 -22.48 -8.20
N SER A 49 -4.71 -23.75 -8.56
CA SER A 49 -4.48 -24.88 -7.64
C SER A 49 -2.99 -25.21 -7.58
N LEU A 50 -2.26 -24.50 -6.73
CA LEU A 50 -0.81 -24.65 -6.54
C LEU A 50 -0.48 -25.30 -5.19
N PRO A 51 0.58 -26.12 -5.10
CA PRO A 51 1.14 -26.53 -3.82
C PRO A 51 1.58 -25.31 -2.99
N PRO A 52 1.56 -25.37 -1.64
CA PRO A 52 1.80 -24.20 -0.78
C PRO A 52 3.11 -23.46 -1.06
N LEU A 53 4.21 -24.20 -1.29
CA LEU A 53 5.50 -23.59 -1.59
C LEU A 53 5.49 -22.88 -2.95
N ALA A 54 4.89 -23.50 -3.98
CA ALA A 54 4.79 -22.90 -5.31
C ALA A 54 3.90 -21.65 -5.29
N ALA A 55 2.78 -21.69 -4.56
CA ALA A 55 1.90 -20.55 -4.32
C ALA A 55 2.65 -19.37 -3.68
N LEU A 56 3.43 -19.64 -2.63
CA LEU A 56 4.23 -18.63 -1.93
C LEU A 56 5.30 -18.02 -2.83
N LEU A 57 6.07 -18.84 -3.54
CA LEU A 57 7.13 -18.38 -4.44
C LEU A 57 6.56 -17.59 -5.62
N MET A 58 5.50 -18.11 -6.26
CA MET A 58 4.84 -17.42 -7.36
C MET A 58 4.26 -16.09 -6.92
N SER A 59 3.57 -16.05 -5.76
CA SER A 59 3.05 -14.81 -5.19
C SER A 59 4.15 -13.80 -4.95
N GLY A 60 5.26 -14.19 -4.32
CA GLY A 60 6.40 -13.32 -4.09
C GLY A 60 7.00 -12.75 -5.39
N VAL A 61 7.26 -13.61 -6.39
CA VAL A 61 7.84 -13.18 -7.68
C VAL A 61 6.91 -12.25 -8.43
N VAL A 62 5.62 -12.61 -8.55
CA VAL A 62 4.64 -11.77 -9.25
C VAL A 62 4.42 -10.45 -8.51
N GLY A 63 4.40 -10.47 -7.17
CA GLY A 63 4.31 -9.28 -6.34
C GLY A 63 5.48 -8.31 -6.55
N LEU A 64 6.72 -8.81 -6.51
CA LEU A 64 7.91 -7.99 -6.76
C LEU A 64 7.95 -7.45 -8.20
N THR A 65 7.53 -8.26 -9.18
CA THR A 65 7.42 -7.83 -10.58
C THR A 65 6.36 -6.74 -10.74
N PHE A 66 5.21 -6.89 -10.09
CA PHE A 66 4.15 -5.90 -10.08
C PHE A 66 4.62 -4.59 -9.44
N ALA A 67 5.32 -4.65 -8.31
CA ALA A 67 5.91 -3.47 -7.66
C ALA A 67 6.93 -2.76 -8.56
N ALA A 68 7.82 -3.49 -9.21
CA ALA A 68 8.78 -2.92 -10.15
C ALA A 68 8.06 -2.18 -11.30
N GLY A 69 7.01 -2.79 -11.86
CA GLY A 69 6.15 -2.17 -12.87
C GLY A 69 5.49 -0.88 -12.38
N LEU A 70 4.91 -0.88 -11.18
CA LEU A 70 4.31 0.31 -10.58
C LEU A 70 5.34 1.42 -10.33
N VAL A 71 6.52 1.07 -9.81
CA VAL A 71 7.60 2.04 -9.60
C VAL A 71 8.02 2.67 -10.92
N VAL A 72 8.30 1.88 -11.96
CA VAL A 72 8.66 2.41 -13.28
C VAL A 72 7.54 3.29 -13.84
N MET A 73 6.29 2.81 -13.78
CA MET A 73 5.12 3.56 -14.26
C MET A 73 4.99 4.91 -13.57
N THR A 74 5.12 4.98 -12.23
CA THR A 74 5.05 6.25 -11.50
C THR A 74 6.17 7.21 -11.89
N ARG A 75 7.41 6.73 -12.07
CA ARG A 75 8.53 7.57 -12.53
C ARG A 75 8.29 8.12 -13.93
N VAL A 76 7.87 7.27 -14.85
CA VAL A 76 7.53 7.68 -16.22
C VAL A 76 6.38 8.68 -16.21
N ALA A 77 5.35 8.45 -15.40
CA ALA A 77 4.19 9.33 -15.33
C ALA A 77 4.58 10.73 -14.84
N VAL A 78 5.35 10.83 -13.75
CA VAL A 78 5.85 12.12 -13.23
C VAL A 78 6.76 12.82 -14.25
N ALA A 79 7.61 12.09 -14.96
CA ALA A 79 8.46 12.66 -16.00
C ALA A 79 7.67 13.18 -17.21
N ARG A 80 6.57 12.53 -17.58
CA ARG A 80 5.87 12.81 -18.85
C ARG A 80 4.61 13.65 -18.71
N PHE A 81 3.89 13.59 -17.59
CA PHE A 81 2.56 14.18 -17.48
C PHE A 81 2.47 15.24 -16.38
N VAL A 82 1.89 16.39 -16.73
CA VAL A 82 1.67 17.51 -15.79
C VAL A 82 0.76 17.11 -14.62
N TRP A 83 -0.31 16.34 -14.88
CA TRP A 83 -1.21 15.88 -13.83
C TRP A 83 -0.50 15.01 -12.78
N ALA A 84 0.49 14.21 -13.21
CA ALA A 84 1.25 13.35 -12.31
C ALA A 84 2.24 14.16 -11.46
N ARG A 85 2.86 15.21 -12.04
CA ARG A 85 3.69 16.16 -11.28
C ARG A 85 2.88 16.93 -10.25
N ARG A 86 1.67 17.36 -10.60
CA ARG A 86 0.73 18.00 -9.66
C ARG A 86 0.36 17.08 -8.51
N LEU A 87 -0.04 15.83 -8.80
CA LEU A 87 -0.32 14.82 -7.78
C LEU A 87 0.89 14.57 -6.87
N HIS A 88 2.09 14.42 -7.44
CA HIS A 88 3.33 14.24 -6.68
C HIS A 88 3.60 15.44 -5.76
N ALA A 89 3.48 16.67 -6.27
CA ALA A 89 3.67 17.89 -5.49
C ALA A 89 2.66 18.00 -4.34
N GLU A 90 1.39 17.66 -4.57
CA GLU A 90 0.33 17.68 -3.55
C GLU A 90 0.51 16.58 -2.48
N LEU A 91 1.06 15.41 -2.84
CA LEU A 91 1.38 14.32 -1.90
C LEU A 91 2.70 14.54 -1.15
N ARG A 92 3.60 15.37 -1.69
CA ARG A 92 4.94 15.60 -1.15
C ARG A 92 4.98 15.92 0.36
N PRO A 93 4.08 16.77 0.90
CA PRO A 93 4.06 17.10 2.32
C PRO A 93 3.91 15.89 3.25
N VAL A 94 3.33 14.77 2.78
CA VAL A 94 3.19 13.54 3.56
C VAL A 94 4.55 12.93 3.90
N ALA A 95 5.53 13.02 2.98
CA ALA A 95 6.81 12.34 3.11
C ALA A 95 8.00 13.27 3.39
N ARG A 96 7.86 14.57 3.12
CA ARG A 96 8.96 15.56 3.15
C ARG A 96 9.78 15.56 4.45
N ASP A 97 9.14 15.32 5.59
CA ASP A 97 9.76 15.38 6.91
C ASP A 97 10.14 13.99 7.49
N LEU A 98 9.96 12.91 6.74
CA LEU A 98 10.22 11.56 7.21
C LEU A 98 11.68 11.16 7.02
N SER A 99 12.29 10.61 8.07
CA SER A 99 13.57 9.89 7.95
C SER A 99 13.40 8.58 7.18
N SER A 100 14.49 8.05 6.62
CA SER A 100 14.44 6.77 5.90
C SER A 100 13.94 5.61 6.79
N GLY A 101 14.31 5.61 8.08
CA GLY A 101 13.80 4.64 9.04
C GLY A 101 12.29 4.75 9.26
N GLN A 102 11.76 5.97 9.33
CA GLN A 102 10.31 6.18 9.43
C GLN A 102 9.57 5.76 8.16
N ILE A 103 10.15 5.98 6.98
CA ILE A 103 9.59 5.51 5.71
C ILE A 103 9.50 3.98 5.69
N LEU A 104 10.58 3.28 6.07
CA LEU A 104 10.59 1.81 6.12
C LEU A 104 9.59 1.27 7.15
N LEU A 105 9.51 1.90 8.33
CA LEU A 105 8.54 1.53 9.36
C LEU A 105 7.10 1.68 8.87
N LEU A 106 6.77 2.85 8.30
CA LEU A 106 5.44 3.14 7.79
C LEU A 106 5.11 2.23 6.62
N ALA A 107 6.01 2.04 5.66
CA ALA A 107 5.79 1.16 4.52
C ALA A 107 5.54 -0.29 4.95
N GLY A 108 6.30 -0.82 5.92
CA GLY A 108 6.10 -2.18 6.41
C GLY A 108 4.79 -2.36 7.16
N LEU A 109 4.50 -1.46 8.13
CA LEU A 109 3.31 -1.59 8.97
C LEU A 109 2.03 -1.22 8.23
N SER A 110 2.05 -0.19 7.37
CA SER A 110 0.88 0.16 6.55
C SER A 110 0.51 -0.96 5.62
N SER A 111 1.49 -1.54 4.91
CA SER A 111 1.24 -2.67 4.03
C SER A 111 0.76 -3.90 4.81
N LEU A 112 1.29 -4.17 6.00
CA LEU A 112 0.79 -5.27 6.83
C LEU A 112 -0.69 -5.07 7.21
N GLY A 113 -1.03 -3.93 7.81
CA GLY A 113 -2.39 -3.66 8.27
C GLY A 113 -3.40 -3.59 7.13
N GLU A 114 -3.04 -2.90 6.04
CA GLU A 114 -3.94 -2.74 4.89
C GLU A 114 -4.10 -4.04 4.09
N GLU A 115 -3.04 -4.83 3.87
CA GLU A 115 -3.20 -6.11 3.16
C GLU A 115 -4.00 -7.12 4.01
N LEU A 116 -3.83 -7.16 5.33
CA LEU A 116 -4.66 -8.00 6.20
C LEU A 116 -6.15 -7.58 6.13
N LEU A 117 -6.44 -6.27 6.16
CA LEU A 117 -7.81 -5.77 6.04
C LEU A 117 -8.40 -6.04 4.65
N PHE A 118 -7.77 -5.51 3.60
CA PHE A 118 -8.38 -5.50 2.27
C PHE A 118 -8.26 -6.85 1.57
N ARG A 119 -7.15 -7.58 1.75
CA ARG A 119 -6.91 -8.86 1.07
C ARG A 119 -7.27 -10.02 1.99
N GLY A 120 -6.77 -10.04 3.23
CA GLY A 120 -7.07 -11.10 4.18
C GLY A 120 -8.55 -11.21 4.56
N LEU A 121 -9.22 -10.07 4.76
CA LEU A 121 -10.65 -10.01 5.14
C LEU A 121 -11.57 -9.68 3.96
N LEU A 122 -11.46 -8.49 3.36
CA LEU A 122 -12.48 -7.98 2.45
C LEU A 122 -12.53 -8.69 1.09
N THR A 123 -11.39 -9.08 0.53
CA THR A 123 -11.36 -9.75 -0.79
C THR A 123 -12.08 -11.11 -0.78
N PRO A 124 -11.84 -12.01 0.20
CA PRO A 124 -12.62 -13.24 0.35
C PRO A 124 -14.11 -13.02 0.60
N LEU A 125 -14.50 -11.95 1.30
CA LEU A 125 -15.89 -11.68 1.65
C LEU A 125 -16.69 -11.00 0.54
N LEU A 126 -16.07 -10.04 -0.15
CA LEU A 126 -16.75 -9.16 -1.10
C LEU A 126 -16.30 -9.39 -2.55
N GLY A 127 -15.20 -10.10 -2.75
CA GLY A 127 -14.53 -10.24 -4.05
C GLY A 127 -13.50 -9.15 -4.33
N VAL A 128 -12.73 -9.36 -5.40
CA VAL A 128 -11.60 -8.51 -5.80
C VAL A 128 -12.03 -7.08 -6.16
N LEU A 129 -13.09 -6.92 -6.97
CA LEU A 129 -13.51 -5.59 -7.43
C LEU A 129 -14.06 -4.71 -6.29
N PRO A 130 -15.02 -5.17 -5.46
CA PRO A 130 -15.51 -4.34 -4.36
C PRO A 130 -14.43 -4.00 -3.33
N SER A 131 -13.55 -4.96 -3.00
CA SER A 131 -12.42 -4.68 -2.12
C SER A 131 -11.45 -3.64 -2.71
N GLY A 132 -11.13 -3.73 -4.01
CA GLY A 132 -10.32 -2.73 -4.70
C GLY A 132 -10.95 -1.34 -4.74
N ILE A 133 -12.28 -1.25 -4.92
CA ILE A 133 -13.01 0.01 -4.84
C ILE A 133 -12.91 0.62 -3.45
N LEU A 134 -13.17 -0.17 -2.39
CA LEU A 134 -13.05 0.28 -1.01
C LEU A 134 -11.61 0.72 -0.68
N PHE A 135 -10.60 0.02 -1.19
CA PHE A 135 -9.20 0.41 -1.05
C PHE A 135 -8.96 1.78 -1.68
N GLY A 136 -9.39 2.00 -2.93
CA GLY A 136 -9.27 3.30 -3.58
C GLY A 136 -9.99 4.42 -2.83
N LEU A 137 -11.20 4.15 -2.33
CA LEU A 137 -11.99 5.12 -1.56
C LEU A 137 -11.37 5.47 -0.22
N ALA A 138 -10.66 4.54 0.43
CA ALA A 138 -9.90 4.80 1.65
C ALA A 138 -8.68 5.71 1.42
N HIS A 139 -8.18 5.76 0.18
CA HIS A 139 -7.03 6.56 -0.22
C HIS A 139 -7.44 7.94 -0.72
N GLN A 140 -7.73 8.84 0.23
CA GLN A 140 -8.15 10.22 -0.06
C GLN A 140 -7.04 11.22 0.23
N MET A 141 -7.03 12.30 -0.54
CA MET A 141 -6.25 13.50 -0.26
C MET A 141 -7.07 14.76 -0.54
N ARG A 142 -6.57 15.91 -0.08
CA ARG A 142 -7.17 17.22 -0.37
C ARG A 142 -6.76 17.66 -1.78
N GLY A 143 -7.59 18.47 -2.42
CA GLY A 143 -7.30 19.03 -3.74
C GLY A 143 -7.87 18.24 -4.92
N PRO A 144 -7.73 18.76 -6.14
CA PRO A 144 -8.33 18.19 -7.35
C PRO A 144 -7.69 16.84 -7.76
N SER A 145 -6.41 16.60 -7.45
CA SER A 145 -5.74 15.33 -7.80
C SER A 145 -6.27 14.13 -7.01
N ARG A 146 -7.16 14.35 -6.02
CA ARG A 146 -7.76 13.29 -5.21
C ARG A 146 -8.39 12.17 -6.03
N TRP A 147 -9.07 12.49 -7.13
CA TRP A 147 -9.75 11.47 -7.92
C TRP A 147 -8.79 10.63 -8.75
N VAL A 148 -7.67 11.24 -9.18
CA VAL A 148 -6.57 10.51 -9.81
C VAL A 148 -5.94 9.56 -8.79
N TRP A 149 -5.71 10.03 -7.56
CA TRP A 149 -5.18 9.20 -6.48
C TRP A 149 -6.10 8.03 -6.12
N VAL A 150 -7.40 8.28 -5.97
CA VAL A 150 -8.43 7.25 -5.71
C VAL A 150 -8.47 6.23 -6.83
N GLY A 151 -8.49 6.67 -8.09
CA GLY A 151 -8.52 5.77 -9.25
C GLY A 151 -7.25 4.92 -9.36
N TRP A 152 -6.09 5.53 -9.11
CA TRP A 152 -4.81 4.81 -9.05
C TRP A 152 -4.79 3.77 -7.94
N ALA A 153 -5.15 4.18 -6.71
CA ALA A 153 -5.20 3.29 -5.55
C ALA A 153 -6.21 2.17 -5.78
N MET A 154 -7.36 2.43 -6.41
CA MET A 154 -8.32 1.40 -6.81
C MET A 154 -7.71 0.39 -7.79
N GLY A 155 -7.00 0.84 -8.82
CA GLY A 155 -6.34 -0.05 -9.79
C GLY A 155 -5.27 -0.94 -9.14
N VAL A 156 -4.42 -0.37 -8.30
CA VAL A 156 -3.47 -1.14 -7.47
C VAL A 156 -4.22 -2.08 -6.53
N GLY A 157 -5.30 -1.57 -5.93
CA GLY A 157 -6.32 -2.25 -5.16
C GLY A 157 -6.70 -3.61 -5.74
N VAL A 158 -7.29 -3.55 -6.93
CA VAL A 158 -7.72 -4.67 -7.75
C VAL A 158 -6.55 -5.58 -8.14
N GLY A 159 -5.41 -5.02 -8.56
CA GLY A 159 -4.24 -5.80 -8.96
C GLY A 159 -3.70 -6.70 -7.83
N LEU A 160 -3.52 -6.15 -6.63
CA LEU A 160 -3.08 -6.90 -5.46
C LEU A 160 -4.15 -7.91 -4.99
N GLY A 161 -5.43 -7.54 -5.08
CA GLY A 161 -6.55 -8.45 -4.79
C GLY A 161 -6.59 -9.65 -5.75
N ALA A 162 -6.39 -9.42 -7.05
CA ALA A 162 -6.29 -10.46 -8.06
C ALA A 162 -5.06 -11.34 -7.86
N LEU A 163 -3.91 -10.76 -7.50
CA LEU A 163 -2.71 -11.53 -7.15
C LEU A 163 -2.97 -12.47 -5.96
N PHE A 164 -3.63 -11.98 -4.90
CA PHE A 164 -3.97 -12.80 -3.75
C PHE A 164 -4.97 -13.91 -4.12
N ALA A 165 -6.03 -13.56 -4.83
CA ALA A 165 -7.05 -14.51 -5.27
C ALA A 165 -6.50 -15.55 -6.25
N ALA A 166 -5.53 -15.18 -7.10
CA ALA A 166 -4.91 -16.10 -8.05
C ALA A 166 -3.96 -17.09 -7.38
N THR A 167 -3.03 -16.59 -6.56
CA THR A 167 -1.94 -17.41 -6.00
C THR A 167 -2.30 -18.07 -4.68
N GLY A 168 -3.28 -17.51 -3.96
CA GLY A 168 -3.66 -17.95 -2.63
C GLY A 168 -2.75 -17.49 -1.50
N SER A 169 -1.65 -16.78 -1.79
CA SER A 169 -0.68 -16.34 -0.77
C SER A 169 -0.63 -14.81 -0.67
N LEU A 170 -0.73 -14.29 0.56
CA LEU A 170 -0.69 -12.85 0.84
C LEU A 170 0.73 -12.26 0.73
N VAL A 171 1.77 -13.09 0.61
CA VAL A 171 3.17 -12.66 0.57
C VAL A 171 3.45 -11.70 -0.58
N GLY A 172 2.99 -12.02 -1.79
CA GLY A 172 3.13 -11.17 -2.96
C GLY A 172 2.51 -9.79 -2.80
N PRO A 173 1.21 -9.69 -2.45
CA PRO A 173 0.57 -8.41 -2.15
C PRO A 173 1.29 -7.59 -1.09
N LEU A 174 1.69 -8.23 0.02
CA LEU A 174 2.40 -7.57 1.11
C LEU A 174 3.75 -7.01 0.67
N LEU A 175 4.57 -7.82 -0.01
CA LEU A 175 5.87 -7.38 -0.53
C LEU A 175 5.69 -6.27 -1.56
N ALA A 176 4.73 -6.41 -2.47
CA ALA A 176 4.51 -5.44 -3.53
C ALA A 176 4.15 -4.07 -2.94
N HIS A 177 3.18 -4.06 -2.02
CA HIS A 177 2.73 -2.85 -1.36
C HIS A 177 3.85 -2.21 -0.53
N ALA A 178 4.59 -3.00 0.27
CA ALA A 178 5.67 -2.47 1.11
C ALA A 178 6.79 -1.85 0.26
N VAL A 179 7.18 -2.49 -0.83
CA VAL A 179 8.20 -1.96 -1.77
C VAL A 179 7.71 -0.68 -2.43
N VAL A 180 6.48 -0.67 -2.95
CA VAL A 180 5.90 0.52 -3.59
C VAL A 180 5.84 1.69 -2.61
N ASN A 181 5.39 1.46 -1.36
CA ASN A 181 5.31 2.51 -0.36
C ASN A 181 6.70 3.03 0.02
N ALA A 182 7.67 2.14 0.30
CA ALA A 182 9.02 2.54 0.66
C ALA A 182 9.67 3.40 -0.45
N VAL A 183 9.54 2.95 -1.70
CA VAL A 183 10.14 3.59 -2.86
C VAL A 183 9.42 4.89 -3.23
N ASN A 184 8.10 4.95 -3.15
CA ASN A 184 7.34 6.16 -3.51
C ASN A 184 7.35 7.21 -2.41
N LEU A 185 7.31 6.84 -1.13
CA LEU A 185 7.51 7.81 -0.04
C LEU A 185 8.91 8.42 -0.09
N SER A 186 9.94 7.61 -0.37
CA SER A 186 11.31 8.14 -0.56
C SER A 186 11.37 9.09 -1.75
N TYR A 187 10.71 8.76 -2.86
CA TYR A 187 10.68 9.63 -4.04
C TYR A 187 9.90 10.92 -3.81
N LEU A 188 8.78 10.88 -3.09
CA LEU A 188 8.07 12.09 -2.65
C LEU A 188 8.98 12.97 -1.80
N ARG A 189 9.70 12.40 -0.84
CA ARG A 189 10.64 13.16 0.00
C ARG A 189 11.74 13.82 -0.84
N ASP A 190 12.39 13.03 -1.69
CA ASP A 190 13.69 13.38 -2.29
C ASP A 190 13.59 14.06 -3.67
N HIS A 191 12.42 14.01 -4.34
CA HIS A 191 12.22 14.58 -5.66
C HIS A 191 11.21 15.72 -5.65
N ASP A 192 11.61 16.86 -6.21
CA ASP A 192 10.76 18.02 -6.45
C ASP A 192 10.49 18.13 -7.96
N PRO A 193 9.27 17.86 -8.43
CA PRO A 193 8.96 17.92 -9.84
C PRO A 193 8.66 19.36 -10.28
N ASP A 194 9.14 19.76 -11.45
CA ASP A 194 8.79 21.05 -12.04
C ASP A 194 7.31 21.06 -12.46
N VAL A 195 6.46 21.71 -11.66
CA VAL A 195 5.03 21.90 -11.97
C VAL A 195 4.87 23.22 -12.72
N PRO A 196 4.45 23.22 -14.00
CA PRO A 196 4.14 24.45 -14.71
C PRO A 196 3.02 25.21 -14.00
N ALA A 197 3.14 26.54 -13.99
CA ALA A 197 2.15 27.46 -13.45
C ALA A 197 0.75 27.24 -14.05
#